data_AF-A0A6A5A7N8-F1
#
_entry.id   AF-A0A6A5A7N8-F1
#
_cell.length_a   1.000
_cell.length_b   1.000
_cell.length_c   1.000
_cell.angle_alpha   90.00
_cell.angle_beta   90.00
_cell.angle_gamma   90.00
#
_symmetry.space_group_name_H-M   'P 1'
#
loop_
_entity.id
_entity.type
_entity.pdbx_description
1 polymer ?
#
loop_
_entity_poly.entity_id
_entity_poly.type
_entity_poly.pdbx_seq_one_letter_code
_entity_poly.pdbx_strand_id
1 'polypeptide(L)'
;MWRAFKHRPTAAAATSTLRQRFLSAATTSSTTKHGTPLAERYEVGSVIHGFQVLKKQPIPEYSVTALQLQHIATKAEYLHIDTVDTNNVF
;
A
#
# COMPACT_ATOMS: atom_id res chain seq x y z
N MET A 1 -69.43 -42.26 5.19
CA MET A 1 -69.82 -41.08 5.99
C MET A 1 -69.13 -39.87 5.41
N TRP A 2 -69.87 -38.79 5.22
CA TRP A 2 -69.63 -37.72 4.23
C TRP A 2 -68.40 -36.82 4.45
N ARG A 3 -67.91 -36.23 3.36
CA ARG A 3 -67.35 -34.86 3.27
C ARG A 3 -67.18 -34.50 1.78
N ALA A 4 -68.15 -33.82 1.18
CA ALA A 4 -68.34 -32.37 1.14
C ALA A 4 -67.41 -31.67 0.13
N PHE A 5 -68.06 -31.03 -0.83
CA PHE A 5 -67.57 -30.55 -2.11
C PHE A 5 -67.30 -29.02 -2.06
N LYS A 6 -66.28 -28.60 -2.81
CA LYS A 6 -65.96 -27.23 -3.31
C LYS A 6 -65.66 -26.12 -2.30
N HIS A 7 -64.46 -25.53 -2.45
CA HIS A 7 -64.34 -24.08 -2.65
C HIS A 7 -63.25 -23.74 -3.69
N ARG A 8 -63.53 -22.65 -4.40
CA ARG A 8 -62.96 -22.09 -5.63
C ARG A 8 -61.58 -21.45 -5.42
N PRO A 9 -60.70 -21.40 -6.45
CA PRO A 9 -59.43 -20.68 -6.36
C PRO A 9 -59.66 -19.17 -6.53
N THR A 10 -59.12 -18.37 -5.63
CA THR A 10 -58.96 -16.92 -5.82
C THR A 10 -57.49 -16.61 -6.06
N ALA A 11 -57.21 -16.23 -7.30
CA ALA A 11 -55.95 -15.62 -7.68
C ALA A 11 -55.76 -14.29 -6.93
N ALA A 12 -54.59 -14.09 -6.34
CA ALA A 12 -54.11 -12.79 -5.89
C ALA A 12 -52.65 -12.66 -6.32
N ALA A 13 -52.40 -11.63 -7.11
CA ALA A 13 -51.14 -11.31 -7.76
C ALA A 13 -50.20 -10.52 -6.85
N ALA A 14 -48.91 -10.51 -7.24
CA ALA A 14 -47.87 -9.51 -6.94
C ALA A 14 -47.41 -9.42 -5.46
N THR A 15 -46.13 -9.28 -5.11
CA THR A 15 -44.99 -8.64 -5.79
C THR A 15 -43.72 -9.19 -5.13
N SER A 16 -42.80 -9.78 -5.90
CA SER A 16 -41.49 -10.20 -5.39
C SER A 16 -40.58 -8.97 -5.34
N THR A 17 -40.44 -8.36 -4.17
CA THR A 17 -39.43 -7.32 -3.94
C THR A 17 -38.08 -8.00 -3.72
N LEU A 18 -37.35 -8.21 -4.82
CA LEU A 18 -35.96 -8.60 -4.78
C LEU A 18 -35.14 -7.47 -4.11
N ARG A 19 -34.91 -7.59 -2.81
CA ARG A 19 -33.95 -6.76 -2.08
C ARG A 19 -32.54 -7.06 -2.61
N GLN A 20 -32.08 -6.30 -3.58
CA GLN A 20 -30.67 -6.28 -3.96
C GLN A 20 -29.85 -5.72 -2.80
N ARG A 21 -29.23 -6.60 -2.02
CA ARG A 21 -28.19 -6.24 -1.06
C ARG A 21 -26.95 -5.87 -1.87
N PHE A 22 -26.76 -4.58 -2.15
CA PHE A 22 -25.49 -4.10 -2.65
C PHE A 22 -24.44 -4.31 -1.56
N LEU A 23 -23.50 -5.23 -1.82
CA LEU A 23 -22.29 -5.38 -1.01
C LEU A 23 -21.37 -4.21 -1.37
N SER A 24 -21.32 -3.19 -0.52
CA SER A 24 -20.32 -2.13 -0.63
C SER A 24 -18.94 -2.73 -0.34
N ALA A 25 -18.17 -3.01 -1.38
CA ALA A 25 -16.76 -3.32 -1.24
C ALA A 25 -16.05 -2.05 -0.74
N ALA A 26 -15.62 -2.05 0.51
CA ALA A 26 -14.75 -1.02 1.03
C ALA A 26 -13.37 -1.18 0.38
N THR A 27 -13.11 -0.40 -0.68
CA THR A 27 -11.75 -0.26 -1.21
C THR A 27 -10.94 0.48 -0.15
N THR A 28 -10.13 -0.25 0.62
CA THR A 28 -9.10 0.36 1.48
C THR A 28 -8.06 0.98 0.57
N SER A 29 -8.24 2.25 0.22
CA SER A 29 -7.21 3.06 -0.42
C SER A 29 -6.09 3.30 0.60
N SER A 30 -5.08 2.44 0.58
CA SER A 30 -3.83 2.66 1.32
C SER A 30 -3.04 3.75 0.60
N THR A 31 -3.31 5.01 0.91
CA THR A 31 -2.40 6.11 0.56
C THR A 31 -1.14 5.94 1.41
N THR A 32 -0.12 5.28 0.86
CA THR A 32 1.24 5.32 1.40
C THR A 32 1.68 6.78 1.39
N LYS A 33 1.66 7.41 2.55
CA LYS A 33 2.30 8.71 2.76
C LYS A 33 3.77 8.52 2.38
N HIS A 34 4.24 9.20 1.33
CA HIS A 34 5.68 9.33 1.11
C HIS A 34 6.24 9.96 2.38
N GLY A 35 6.95 9.15 3.18
CA GLY A 35 7.70 9.66 4.31
C GLY A 35 8.72 10.68 3.80
N THR A 36 9.11 11.63 4.65
CA THR A 36 10.25 12.52 4.39
C THR A 36 11.41 11.74 3.76
N PRO A 37 12.05 12.25 2.69
CA PRO A 37 13.10 11.55 1.96
C PRO A 37 14.13 10.98 2.93
N LEU A 38 14.47 9.71 2.74
CA LEU A 38 15.27 8.94 3.69
C LEU A 38 16.66 9.58 3.87
N ALA A 39 17.17 10.21 2.81
CA ALA A 39 18.43 10.94 2.85
C ALA A 39 18.42 12.15 3.80
N GLU A 40 17.26 12.75 4.07
CA GLU A 40 17.15 13.87 5.02
C GLU A 40 17.32 13.42 6.47
N ARG A 41 17.06 12.14 6.75
CA ARG A 41 17.11 11.57 8.11
C ARG A 41 18.50 11.13 8.54
N TYR A 42 19.42 10.96 7.60
CA TYR A 42 20.74 10.40 7.87
C TYR A 42 21.84 11.40 7.61
N GLU A 43 22.65 11.62 8.65
CA GLU A 43 23.81 12.50 8.63
C GLU A 43 25.10 11.72 8.46
N VAL A 44 26.10 12.36 7.86
CA VAL A 44 27.44 11.76 7.67
C VAL A 44 28.02 11.35 9.02
N GLY A 45 28.56 10.13 9.09
CA GLY A 45 29.08 9.53 10.33
C GLY A 45 28.05 8.72 11.13
N SER A 46 26.76 8.81 10.81
CA SER A 46 25.72 7.99 11.45
C SER A 46 25.91 6.50 11.13
N VAL A 47 25.56 5.65 12.10
CA VAL A 47 25.59 4.19 11.96
C VAL A 47 24.17 3.66 11.93
N ILE A 48 23.85 2.89 10.88
CA ILE A 48 22.51 2.40 10.60
C ILE A 48 22.63 0.93 10.21
N HIS A 49 22.06 0.02 11.00
CA HIS A 49 22.08 -1.43 10.74
C HIS A 49 23.45 -2.00 10.36
N GLY A 50 24.53 -1.52 11.00
CA GLY A 50 25.91 -1.97 10.72
C GLY A 50 26.60 -1.26 9.55
N PHE A 51 25.92 -0.35 8.85
CA PHE A 51 26.50 0.53 7.84
C PHE A 51 26.81 1.90 8.43
N GLN A 52 27.97 2.45 8.08
CA GLN A 52 28.33 3.83 8.35
C GLN A 52 28.06 4.69 7.12
N VAL A 53 27.43 5.85 7.30
CA VAL A 53 27.27 6.86 6.24
C VAL A 53 28.59 7.60 6.06
N LEU A 54 29.25 7.40 4.92
CA LEU A 54 30.53 8.05 4.60
C LEU A 54 30.34 9.39 3.93
N LYS A 55 29.36 9.49 3.04
CA LYS A 55 29.11 10.69 2.25
C LYS A 55 27.64 10.82 1.92
N LYS A 56 27.16 12.06 1.95
CA LYS A 56 25.84 12.48 1.48
C LYS A 56 26.05 13.57 0.45
N GLN A 57 25.54 13.36 -0.76
CA GLN A 57 25.67 14.32 -1.85
C GLN A 57 24.31 14.52 -2.53
N PRO A 58 23.69 15.69 -2.37
CA PRO A 58 22.53 16.05 -3.18
C PRO A 58 22.98 16.32 -4.62
N ILE A 59 22.23 15.80 -5.58
CA ILE A 59 22.47 16.00 -7.03
C ILE A 59 21.19 16.61 -7.63
N PRO A 60 21.04 17.95 -7.56
CA PRO A 60 19.81 18.63 -7.93
C PRO A 60 19.45 18.47 -9.40
N GLU A 61 20.43 18.26 -10.29
CA GLU A 61 20.22 18.06 -11.73
C GLU A 61 19.36 16.82 -12.03
N TYR A 62 19.46 15.80 -11.16
CA TYR A 62 18.65 14.58 -11.24
C TYR A 62 17.57 14.51 -10.15
N SER A 63 17.45 15.54 -9.30
CA SER A 63 16.54 15.55 -8.14
C SER A 63 16.70 14.33 -7.22
N VAL A 64 17.94 13.83 -7.10
CA VAL A 64 18.27 12.68 -6.24
C VAL A 64 19.27 13.06 -5.15
N THR A 65 19.30 12.27 -4.07
CA THR A 65 20.36 12.35 -3.07
C THR A 65 21.12 11.04 -3.01
N ALA A 66 22.42 11.08 -3.28
CA ALA A 66 23.29 9.93 -3.19
C ALA A 66 23.88 9.80 -1.77
N LEU A 67 23.76 8.61 -1.19
CA LEU A 67 24.39 8.23 0.07
C LEU A 67 25.41 7.13 -0.19
N GLN A 68 26.66 7.38 0.16
CA GLN A 68 27.69 6.36 0.20
C GLN A 68 27.74 5.77 1.59
N LEU A 69 27.52 4.46 1.68
CA LEU A 69 27.56 3.71 2.92
C LEU A 69 28.62 2.62 2.86
N GLN A 70 29.19 2.27 4.00
CA GLN A 70 30.10 1.13 4.13
C GLN A 70 29.72 0.27 5.32
N HIS A 71 29.63 -1.04 5.10
CA HIS A 71 29.39 -1.98 6.19
C HIS A 71 30.61 -2.10 7.09
N ILE A 72 30.44 -1.93 8.40
CA ILE A 72 31.55 -1.81 9.35
C ILE A 72 32.37 -3.11 9.43
N ALA A 73 31.68 -4.27 9.44
CA ALA A 73 32.30 -5.57 9.63
C ALA A 73 32.90 -6.17 8.34
N THR A 74 32.16 -6.11 7.23
CA THR A 74 32.59 -6.73 5.96
C THR A 74 33.30 -5.74 5.03
N LYS A 75 33.28 -4.44 5.34
CA LYS A 75 33.78 -3.35 4.48
C LYS A 75 33.11 -3.28 3.11
N ALA A 76 31.97 -3.95 2.93
CA ALA A 76 31.18 -3.87 1.71
C ALA A 76 30.72 -2.41 1.47
N GLU A 77 30.91 -1.94 0.25
CA GLU A 77 30.45 -0.62 -0.18
C GLU A 77 29.01 -0.69 -0.67
N TYR A 78 28.23 0.33 -0.35
CA TYR A 78 26.83 0.42 -0.74
C TYR A 78 26.50 1.85 -1.18
N LEU A 79 25.85 1.99 -2.32
CA LEU A 79 25.42 3.27 -2.87
C LEU A 79 23.89 3.30 -2.86
N HIS A 80 23.31 4.18 -2.06
CA HIS A 80 21.88 4.40 -2.04
C HIS A 80 21.55 5.70 -2.79
N ILE A 81 20.58 5.63 -3.69
CA ILE A 81 20.06 6.78 -4.43
C ILE A 81 18.63 7.01 -3.95
N ASP A 82 18.44 8.07 -3.18
CA ASP A 82 17.12 8.47 -2.69
C ASP A 82 16.45 9.35 -3.74
N THR A 83 15.28 8.91 -4.21
CA THR A 83 14.47 9.55 -5.25
C THR A 83 12.98 9.33 -4.94
N VAL A 84 12.10 10.10 -5.60
CA VAL A 84 10.65 9.95 -5.45
C VAL A 84 10.05 8.81 -6.28
N ASP A 85 10.87 8.12 -7.09
CA ASP A 85 10.44 6.99 -7.90
C ASP A 85 10.05 5.78 -7.04
N THR A 86 9.03 5.04 -7.48
CA THR A 86 8.53 3.82 -6.84
C THR A 86 9.12 2.55 -7.43
N ASN A 87 9.76 2.64 -8.60
CA ASN A 87 10.42 1.52 -9.26
C ASN A 87 11.83 1.30 -8.70
N ASN A 88 11.93 0.52 -7.62
CA ASN A 88 13.18 0.30 -6.91
C ASN A 88 14.10 -0.72 -7.60
N VAL A 89 15.41 -0.50 -7.50
CA VAL A 89 16.46 -1.43 -7.91
C VAL A 89 17.50 -1.56 -6.79
N PHE A 90 18.11 -2.75 -6.66
CA PHE A 90 19.09 -3.09 -5.62
C PHE A 90 20.34 -3.72 -6.21
#